data_AF-A0AAD5VHZ5-F1
#
_entry.id   AF-A0AAD5VHZ5-F1
#
_cell.length_a   1.000
_cell.length_b   1.000
_cell.length_c   1.000
_cell.angle_alpha   90.00
_cell.angle_beta   90.00
_cell.angle_gamma   90.00
#
_symmetry.space_group_name_H-M   'P 1'
#
loop_
_entity.id
_entity.type
_entity.pdbx_description
1 polymer ?
#
loop_
_entity_poly.entity_id
_entity_poly.type
_entity_poly.pdbx_seq_one_letter_code
_entity_poly.pdbx_strand_id
1 'polypeptide(L)'
;MARGLGPNPPHQLARKATSVFAAKRWPTSPSPSPSPLPSSGSSSWYALFAGLGGSTELILFSHQGKIQVKYESDGHSAGFVRNWENGGVSGLNFSGAALEVKVCKSGVTNLYNVIATLQAKEGAYLVSISFFRASKVLHFSNNSSVQFSNVPQTPPNGHPNLVNGNYYESAIWSFDASTMELTPQWYNPDGSKPSTTIAYDIRANELFFVGDISQWNEPGFFASAVRFYLV
;
A
#
# COMPACT_ATOMS: atom_id res chain seq x y z
N MET A 1 32.22 55.46 6.60
CA MET A 1 33.03 55.10 7.79
C MET A 1 32.63 53.70 8.24
N ALA A 2 33.39 52.69 7.82
CA ALA A 2 33.12 51.28 8.15
C ALA A 2 34.15 50.83 9.21
N ARG A 3 33.68 50.39 10.38
CA ARG A 3 34.53 49.81 11.44
C ARG A 3 34.51 48.30 11.31
N GLY A 4 35.68 47.71 11.04
CA GLY A 4 35.89 46.28 10.95
C GLY A 4 35.85 45.60 12.32
N LEU A 5 35.29 44.39 12.35
CA LEU A 5 35.31 43.49 13.50
C LEU A 5 36.61 42.66 13.49
N GLY A 6 37.23 42.52 14.67
CA GLY A 6 38.48 41.79 14.85
C GLY A 6 38.34 40.27 14.75
N PRO A 7 39.46 39.55 14.56
CA PRO A 7 39.46 38.11 14.31
C PRO A 7 39.07 37.29 15.55
N ASN A 8 38.31 36.22 15.31
CA ASN A 8 37.79 35.29 16.31
C ASN A 8 38.90 34.30 16.75
N PRO A 9 39.08 34.02 18.06
CA PRO A 9 40.10 33.08 18.52
C PRO A 9 39.73 31.61 18.24
N PRO A 10 40.73 30.71 18.13
CA PRO A 10 40.51 29.31 17.78
C PRO A 10 39.97 28.48 18.96
N HIS A 11 38.94 27.68 18.69
CA HIS A 11 38.43 26.67 19.62
C HIS A 11 39.36 25.44 19.65
N GLN A 12 39.94 25.12 20.80
CA GLN A 12 40.69 23.89 21.02
C GLN A 12 39.74 22.72 21.31
N LEU A 13 39.86 21.67 20.48
CA LEU A 13 39.14 20.40 20.60
C LEU A 13 39.80 19.49 21.65
N ALA A 14 39.10 19.16 22.73
CA ALA A 14 39.49 18.09 23.64
C ALA A 14 38.81 16.77 23.23
N ARG A 15 39.51 15.92 22.48
CA ARG A 15 39.09 14.53 22.25
C ARG A 15 39.57 13.67 23.42
N LYS A 16 38.64 13.09 24.18
CA LYS A 16 38.94 12.01 25.15
C LYS A 16 39.19 10.70 24.40
N ALA A 17 40.25 10.00 24.78
CA ALA A 17 40.58 8.67 24.27
C ALA A 17 39.73 7.59 24.99
N THR A 18 39.09 6.72 24.21
CA THR A 18 38.39 5.52 24.71
C THR A 18 39.35 4.33 24.67
N SER A 19 39.47 3.62 25.78
CA SER A 19 40.29 2.41 25.91
C SER A 19 39.65 1.22 25.20
N VAL A 20 40.45 0.53 24.38
CA VAL A 20 40.08 -0.73 23.71
C VAL A 20 40.56 -1.89 24.57
N PHE A 21 39.63 -2.65 25.15
CA PHE A 21 39.95 -3.93 25.80
C PHE A 21 39.92 -5.04 24.76
N ALA A 22 41.10 -5.63 24.52
CA ALA A 22 41.27 -6.86 23.78
C ALA A 22 40.90 -8.07 24.66
N ALA A 23 40.02 -8.94 24.17
CA ALA A 23 39.73 -10.24 24.78
C ALA A 23 39.84 -11.38 23.76
N LYS A 24 41.03 -12.01 23.79
CA LYS A 24 41.39 -13.43 23.68
C LYS A 24 40.42 -14.42 22.99
N ARG A 25 40.92 -15.02 21.90
CA ARG A 25 40.41 -16.22 21.20
C ARG A 25 40.70 -17.52 21.98
N TRP A 26 39.81 -18.50 21.85
CA TRP A 26 40.11 -19.95 21.92
C TRP A 26 39.27 -20.72 20.87
N PRO A 27 39.80 -21.78 20.23
CA PRO A 27 39.11 -22.54 19.17
C PRO A 27 38.58 -23.90 19.66
N THR A 28 37.51 -24.40 19.04
CA THR A 28 37.17 -25.84 19.00
C THR A 28 36.51 -26.22 17.66
N SER A 29 36.81 -27.45 17.24
CA SER A 29 36.73 -28.11 15.93
C SER A 29 35.33 -28.53 15.41
N PRO A 30 35.21 -29.08 14.17
CA PRO A 30 33.98 -29.06 13.35
C PRO A 30 33.20 -30.39 13.17
N SER A 31 31.99 -30.25 12.56
CA SER A 31 31.17 -31.20 11.76
C SER A 31 30.24 -32.20 12.48
N PRO A 32 29.12 -32.69 11.85
CA PRO A 32 28.77 -32.65 10.42
C PRO A 32 27.35 -32.15 10.04
N SER A 33 27.22 -31.79 8.76
CA SER A 33 25.99 -31.49 8.01
C SER A 33 24.98 -32.63 7.94
N PRO A 34 23.69 -32.29 7.76
CA PRO A 34 22.80 -33.02 6.88
C PRO A 34 22.44 -32.17 5.64
N SER A 35 22.59 -32.78 4.46
CA SER A 35 22.17 -32.24 3.16
C SER A 35 20.65 -31.95 3.11
N PRO A 36 20.20 -30.89 2.41
CA PRO A 36 18.78 -30.66 2.19
C PRO A 36 18.26 -31.48 0.99
N LEU A 37 17.15 -32.21 1.20
CA LEU A 37 16.29 -32.68 0.10
C LEU A 37 15.45 -31.51 -0.44
N PRO A 38 15.06 -31.53 -1.73
CA PRO A 38 14.34 -30.42 -2.35
C PRO A 38 12.86 -30.46 -1.93
N SER A 39 12.41 -29.47 -1.16
CA SER A 39 10.98 -29.19 -1.02
C SER A 39 10.61 -28.03 -1.94
N SER A 40 9.73 -28.34 -2.89
CA SER A 40 8.98 -27.38 -3.68
C SER A 40 8.31 -26.36 -2.76
N GLY A 41 8.79 -25.13 -2.77
CA GLY A 41 8.33 -24.06 -1.90
C GLY A 41 6.99 -23.49 -2.32
N SER A 42 5.89 -24.09 -1.86
CA SER A 42 4.64 -23.38 -1.61
C SER A 42 4.50 -23.20 -0.10
N SER A 43 5.12 -22.13 0.42
CA SER A 43 5.13 -21.83 1.85
C SER A 43 3.77 -21.28 2.29
N SER A 44 2.86 -22.15 2.71
CA SER A 44 1.61 -21.77 3.36
C SER A 44 1.89 -21.33 4.80
N TRP A 45 1.98 -20.01 5.02
CA TRP A 45 2.14 -19.43 6.35
C TRP A 45 0.76 -19.05 6.93
N TYR A 46 0.33 -19.76 7.96
CA TYR A 46 -0.86 -19.44 8.74
C TYR A 46 -0.55 -18.33 9.73
N ALA A 47 -1.22 -17.18 9.65
CA ALA A 47 -1.18 -16.16 10.70
C ALA A 47 -2.54 -16.08 11.40
N LEU A 48 -2.54 -16.28 12.72
CA LEU A 48 -3.71 -16.21 13.59
C LEU A 48 -3.83 -14.78 14.14
N PHE A 49 -4.77 -13.98 13.63
CA PHE A 49 -5.13 -12.71 14.27
C PHE A 49 -6.28 -12.96 15.25
N ALA A 50 -5.96 -13.03 16.54
CA ALA A 50 -6.94 -13.03 17.62
C ALA A 50 -7.03 -11.62 18.20
N GLY A 51 -8.11 -10.92 17.92
CA GLY A 51 -8.40 -9.62 18.55
C GLY A 51 -9.73 -9.06 18.07
N LEU A 52 -10.74 -9.13 18.96
CA LEU A 52 -12.13 -8.66 18.82
C LEU A 52 -13.13 -9.66 18.21
N GLY A 53 -13.43 -10.73 18.95
CA GLY A 53 -14.82 -11.16 19.16
C GLY A 53 -15.63 -11.77 18.01
N GLY A 54 -15.03 -12.15 16.88
CA GLY A 54 -15.71 -12.86 15.79
C GLY A 54 -14.78 -13.84 15.11
N SER A 55 -15.26 -15.07 14.90
CA SER A 55 -14.70 -16.19 14.10
C SER A 55 -13.22 -16.09 13.67
N THR A 56 -12.39 -17.04 14.14
CA THR A 56 -11.04 -17.30 13.59
C THR A 56 -11.15 -17.77 12.14
N GLU A 57 -11.27 -16.84 11.21
CA GLU A 57 -11.16 -17.12 9.79
C GLU A 57 -9.67 -17.25 9.46
N LEU A 58 -9.24 -18.43 9.00
CA LEU A 58 -7.87 -18.64 8.55
C LEU A 58 -7.64 -17.77 7.32
N ILE A 59 -6.93 -16.66 7.49
CA ILE A 59 -6.50 -15.82 6.38
C ILE A 59 -5.41 -16.58 5.63
N LEU A 60 -5.80 -17.29 4.57
CA LEU A 60 -4.87 -17.86 3.60
C LEU A 60 -4.35 -16.72 2.72
N PHE A 61 -3.12 -16.30 2.98
CA PHE A 61 -2.38 -15.45 2.07
C PHE A 61 -2.05 -16.26 0.83
N SER A 62 -2.56 -15.79 -0.30
CA SER A 62 -2.40 -16.50 -1.57
C SER A 62 -1.17 -16.00 -2.33
N HIS A 63 -0.88 -14.69 -2.24
CA HIS A 63 0.17 -14.05 -3.01
C HIS A 63 0.80 -12.89 -2.23
N GLN A 64 2.07 -12.60 -2.50
CA GLN A 64 2.82 -11.47 -1.93
C GLN A 64 3.68 -10.85 -3.03
N GLY A 65 3.84 -9.54 -3.01
CA GLY A 65 4.65 -8.84 -4.00
C GLY A 65 4.54 -7.32 -3.85
N LYS A 66 4.79 -6.62 -4.96
CA LYS A 66 4.62 -5.17 -5.09
C LYS A 66 3.48 -4.87 -6.06
N ILE A 67 2.80 -3.74 -5.89
CA ILE A 67 1.79 -3.31 -6.86
C ILE A 67 2.48 -2.45 -7.93
N GLN A 68 2.59 -3.01 -9.14
CA GLN A 68 2.95 -2.26 -10.33
C GLN A 68 1.70 -1.61 -10.93
N VAL A 69 1.84 -0.35 -11.34
CA VAL A 69 0.79 0.43 -12.00
C VAL A 69 1.15 0.55 -13.47
N LYS A 70 0.21 0.22 -14.36
CA LYS A 70 0.37 0.33 -15.82
C LYS A 70 -0.73 1.20 -16.40
N TYR A 71 -0.40 2.02 -17.40
CA TYR A 71 -1.40 2.79 -18.12
C TYR A 71 -2.29 1.86 -18.93
N GLU A 72 -3.60 2.12 -18.91
CA GLU A 72 -4.56 1.30 -19.67
C GLU A 72 -4.45 1.54 -21.18
N SER A 73 -3.98 2.73 -21.59
CA SER A 73 -3.86 3.11 -23.01
C SER A 73 -2.84 2.29 -23.79
N ASP A 74 -1.73 1.91 -23.17
CA ASP A 74 -0.58 1.27 -23.86
C ASP A 74 0.07 0.12 -23.07
N GLY A 75 -0.35 -0.13 -21.83
CA GLY A 75 0.22 -1.15 -20.96
C GLY A 75 1.61 -0.82 -20.42
N HIS A 76 2.16 0.37 -20.69
CA HIS A 76 3.45 0.77 -20.15
C HIS A 76 3.38 1.00 -18.64
N SER A 77 4.47 0.66 -17.96
CA SER A 77 4.58 0.83 -16.52
C SER A 77 4.61 2.32 -16.17
N ALA A 78 3.65 2.77 -15.38
CA ALA A 78 3.68 4.08 -14.74
C ALA A 78 4.62 4.09 -13.52
N GLY A 79 4.82 2.93 -12.88
CA GLY A 79 5.69 2.78 -11.72
C GLY A 79 5.14 1.76 -10.73
N PHE A 80 5.53 1.88 -9.46
CA PHE A 80 5.00 1.07 -8.37
C PHE A 80 4.22 1.95 -7.40
N VAL A 81 3.20 1.41 -6.74
CA VAL A 81 2.50 2.11 -5.66
C VAL A 81 3.51 2.46 -4.56
N ARG A 82 3.44 3.69 -4.06
CA ARG A 82 4.41 4.20 -3.08
C ARG A 82 4.17 3.68 -1.67
N ASN A 83 5.27 3.50 -0.96
CA ASN A 83 5.32 3.21 0.47
C ASN A 83 5.75 4.47 1.24
N TRP A 84 4.79 5.24 1.76
CA TRP A 84 5.14 6.41 2.57
C TRP A 84 5.39 6.01 4.03
N GLU A 85 6.46 6.52 4.63
CA GLU A 85 6.83 6.23 6.03
C GLU A 85 5.72 6.63 7.03
N ASN A 86 4.95 7.69 6.70
CA ASN A 86 3.78 8.12 7.49
C ASN A 86 2.47 7.37 7.14
N GLY A 87 2.53 6.32 6.34
CA GLY A 87 1.39 5.44 6.06
C GLY A 87 0.38 5.96 5.03
N GLY A 88 0.77 6.81 4.09
CA GLY A 88 -0.07 7.17 2.92
C GLY A 88 0.20 6.25 1.73
N VAL A 89 -0.85 5.77 1.06
CA VAL A 89 -0.76 4.83 -0.09
C VAL A 89 -1.39 5.35 -1.39
N SER A 90 -1.57 6.67 -1.51
CA SER A 90 -2.03 7.29 -2.75
C SER A 90 -0.85 7.75 -3.58
N GLY A 91 -0.60 7.20 -4.77
CA GLY A 91 0.44 7.66 -5.70
C GLY A 91 1.54 6.65 -6.02
N LEU A 92 2.44 7.05 -6.91
CA LEU A 92 3.55 6.24 -7.40
C LEU A 92 4.87 6.59 -6.73
N ASN A 93 5.73 5.58 -6.66
CA ASN A 93 7.10 5.69 -6.19
C ASN A 93 8.02 6.02 -7.36
N PHE A 94 8.57 7.23 -7.35
CA PHE A 94 9.62 7.67 -8.28
C PHE A 94 11.03 7.55 -7.67
N SER A 95 11.12 7.41 -6.34
CA SER A 95 12.36 7.30 -5.58
C SER A 95 12.05 6.73 -4.19
N GLY A 96 12.61 5.58 -3.84
CA GLY A 96 12.36 4.92 -2.56
C GLY A 96 11.91 3.47 -2.70
N ALA A 97 11.38 2.89 -1.63
CA ALA A 97 10.84 1.53 -1.64
C ALA A 97 9.41 1.49 -2.20
N ALA A 98 9.13 0.48 -3.03
CA ALA A 98 7.78 0.17 -3.47
C ALA A 98 6.95 -0.37 -2.28
N LEU A 99 5.63 -0.20 -2.36
CA LEU A 99 4.70 -0.80 -1.41
C LEU A 99 4.67 -2.31 -1.59
N GLU A 100 5.17 -3.02 -0.59
CA GLU A 100 5.01 -4.47 -0.48
C GLU A 100 3.62 -4.77 0.09
N VAL A 101 2.98 -5.79 -0.47
CA VAL A 101 1.62 -6.17 -0.13
C VAL A 101 1.46 -7.68 -0.07
N LYS A 102 0.51 -8.13 0.73
CA LYS A 102 0.00 -9.49 0.73
C LYS A 102 -1.45 -9.49 0.27
N VAL A 103 -1.80 -10.40 -0.63
CA VAL A 103 -3.14 -10.56 -1.17
C VAL A 103 -3.74 -11.85 -0.61
N CYS A 104 -4.83 -11.73 0.14
CA CYS A 104 -5.52 -12.85 0.76
C CYS A 104 -7.01 -12.80 0.46
N LYS A 105 -7.63 -13.98 0.43
CA LYS A 105 -9.07 -14.09 0.20
C LYS A 105 -9.82 -13.48 1.38
N SER A 106 -10.86 -12.70 1.08
CA SER A 106 -11.75 -12.13 2.09
C SER A 106 -12.91 -13.09 2.31
N GLY A 107 -12.75 -13.92 3.33
CA GLY A 107 -13.65 -15.02 3.69
C GLY A 107 -14.00 -15.99 2.57
N VAL A 108 -15.27 -16.39 2.49
CA VAL A 108 -15.75 -17.37 1.49
C VAL A 108 -16.04 -16.77 0.10
N THR A 109 -15.82 -15.47 -0.08
CA THR A 109 -16.18 -14.74 -1.31
C THR A 109 -15.05 -14.74 -2.34
N ASN A 110 -15.32 -14.33 -3.59
CA ASN A 110 -14.27 -14.12 -4.61
C ASN A 110 -13.57 -12.75 -4.48
N LEU A 111 -13.76 -12.07 -3.35
CA LEU A 111 -13.08 -10.82 -3.04
C LEU A 111 -11.84 -11.07 -2.21
N TYR A 112 -10.92 -10.13 -2.31
CA TYR A 112 -9.59 -10.17 -1.72
C TYR A 112 -9.36 -8.92 -0.88
N ASN A 113 -8.62 -9.11 0.18
CA ASN A 113 -7.98 -8.04 0.91
C ASN A 113 -6.57 -7.86 0.36
N VAL A 114 -6.17 -6.61 0.19
CA VAL A 114 -4.78 -6.25 -0.08
C VAL A 114 -4.25 -5.65 1.21
N ILE A 115 -3.19 -6.24 1.77
CA ILE A 115 -2.63 -5.84 3.06
C ILE A 115 -1.25 -5.29 2.81
N ALA A 116 -1.06 -4.01 3.13
CA ALA A 116 0.24 -3.37 3.07
C ALA A 116 1.16 -3.96 4.14
N THR A 117 2.36 -4.38 3.75
CA THR A 117 3.43 -4.83 4.66
C THR A 117 4.40 -3.68 4.87
N LEU A 118 3.97 -2.68 5.63
CA LEU A 118 4.81 -1.54 6.01
C LEU A 118 5.78 -1.98 7.12
N GLN A 119 7.05 -1.60 7.01
CA GLN A 119 8.12 -1.97 7.95
C GLN A 119 7.83 -1.56 9.42
N ALA A 120 6.91 -0.61 9.65
CA ALA A 120 6.57 -0.08 10.96
C ALA A 120 5.14 -0.39 11.45
N LYS A 121 4.26 -1.00 10.63
CA LYS A 121 2.87 -1.28 11.01
C LYS A 121 2.27 -2.44 10.22
N GLU A 122 2.23 -3.62 10.82
CA GLU A 122 1.48 -4.75 10.28
C GLU A 122 -0.03 -4.49 10.38
N GLY A 123 -0.79 -4.93 9.37
CA GLY A 123 -2.27 -4.92 9.40
C GLY A 123 -2.95 -3.67 8.83
N ALA A 124 -2.23 -2.80 8.12
CA ALA A 124 -2.87 -1.76 7.31
C ALA A 124 -3.45 -2.40 6.04
N TYR A 125 -4.77 -2.45 5.94
CA TYR A 125 -5.43 -2.89 4.72
C TYR A 125 -5.36 -1.75 3.71
N LEU A 126 -4.79 -2.04 2.55
CA LEU A 126 -4.92 -1.20 1.38
C LEU A 126 -6.39 -1.23 1.02
N VAL A 127 -7.10 -0.10 1.23
CA VAL A 127 -7.76 0.68 0.17
C VAL A 127 -8.88 1.63 0.60
N SER A 128 -9.16 2.56 -0.32
CA SER A 128 -10.26 3.53 -0.44
C SER A 128 -10.84 4.20 0.81
N ILE A 129 -10.60 5.50 0.91
CA ILE A 129 -11.36 6.43 1.73
C ILE A 129 -12.11 7.38 0.80
N SER A 130 -13.42 7.50 0.97
CA SER A 130 -14.13 8.65 0.40
C SER A 130 -13.89 9.85 1.31
N PHE A 131 -13.03 10.80 0.92
CA PHE A 131 -12.82 12.04 1.66
C PHE A 131 -13.65 13.22 1.11
N PHE A 132 -14.38 13.84 2.03
CA PHE A 132 -14.69 15.25 2.28
C PHE A 132 -14.94 16.33 1.19
N ARG A 133 -14.78 16.16 -0.12
CA ARG A 133 -14.97 17.32 -1.05
C ARG A 133 -15.80 17.15 -2.31
N ALA A 134 -16.15 15.94 -2.74
CA ALA A 134 -17.05 15.73 -3.88
C ALA A 134 -18.09 14.66 -3.52
N SER A 135 -19.16 14.55 -4.31
CA SER A 135 -20.29 13.66 -4.06
C SER A 135 -19.82 12.27 -3.61
N LYS A 136 -20.37 11.79 -2.50
CA LYS A 136 -19.99 10.55 -1.80
C LYS A 136 -20.30 9.28 -2.61
N VAL A 137 -20.82 9.47 -3.81
CA VAL A 137 -21.36 8.48 -4.72
C VAL A 137 -20.60 8.63 -6.03
N LEU A 138 -19.77 7.63 -6.35
CA LEU A 138 -19.19 7.49 -7.67
C LEU A 138 -20.33 7.26 -8.65
N HIS A 139 -20.42 8.10 -9.68
CA HIS A 139 -21.40 7.98 -10.74
C HIS A 139 -20.71 8.28 -12.08
N PHE A 140 -21.20 7.66 -13.16
CA PHE A 140 -20.59 7.85 -14.48
C PHE A 140 -20.76 9.28 -15.03
N SER A 141 -21.63 10.10 -14.44
CA SER A 141 -21.98 11.44 -14.92
C SER A 141 -21.43 12.56 -14.03
N ASN A 142 -20.50 12.26 -13.12
CA ASN A 142 -19.92 13.25 -12.22
C ASN A 142 -18.41 13.08 -12.09
N ASN A 143 -17.75 14.11 -11.57
CA ASN A 143 -16.32 14.10 -11.27
C ASN A 143 -16.05 13.68 -9.81
N SER A 144 -16.82 12.73 -9.27
CA SER A 144 -16.56 12.25 -7.91
C SER A 144 -15.41 11.27 -7.90
N SER A 145 -14.65 11.27 -6.81
CA SER A 145 -13.56 10.33 -6.61
C SER A 145 -13.53 9.75 -5.20
N VAL A 146 -12.84 8.62 -5.08
CA VAL A 146 -12.54 7.96 -3.80
C VAL A 146 -11.03 7.75 -3.72
N GLN A 147 -10.37 8.27 -2.69
CA GLN A 147 -8.92 8.30 -2.59
C GLN A 147 -8.36 7.02 -1.97
N PHE A 148 -7.15 6.59 -2.37
CA PHE A 148 -6.49 5.47 -1.69
C PHE A 148 -5.91 5.87 -0.34
N SER A 149 -6.09 5.03 0.68
CA SER A 149 -5.43 5.16 1.98
C SER A 149 -5.44 3.82 2.73
N ASN A 150 -4.80 3.81 3.89
CA ASN A 150 -4.80 2.71 4.83
C ASN A 150 -6.06 2.77 5.71
N VAL A 151 -6.77 1.65 5.81
CA VAL A 151 -8.06 1.55 6.52
C VAL A 151 -8.12 0.28 7.37
N PRO A 152 -9.03 0.19 8.36
CA PRO A 152 -9.33 -1.08 9.04
C PRO A 152 -9.94 -2.10 8.07
N GLN A 153 -9.84 -3.39 8.41
CA GLN A 153 -10.52 -4.45 7.67
C GLN A 153 -12.04 -4.26 7.71
N THR A 154 -12.69 -4.57 6.60
CA THR A 154 -14.15 -4.56 6.44
C THR A 154 -14.63 -5.90 5.89
N PRO A 155 -15.89 -6.28 6.14
CA PRO A 155 -16.45 -7.51 5.57
C PRO A 155 -16.51 -7.46 4.04
N PRO A 156 -16.23 -8.57 3.33
CA PRO A 156 -16.37 -8.63 1.88
C PRO A 156 -17.80 -8.37 1.42
N ASN A 157 -17.96 -7.70 0.27
CA ASN A 157 -19.25 -7.24 -0.26
C ASN A 157 -20.03 -6.31 0.69
N GLY A 158 -19.38 -5.76 1.72
CA GLY A 158 -19.96 -4.77 2.59
C GLY A 158 -20.25 -3.46 1.87
N HIS A 159 -21.11 -2.66 2.48
CA HIS A 159 -21.17 -1.23 2.16
C HIS A 159 -20.04 -0.52 2.89
N PRO A 160 -19.51 0.59 2.34
CA PRO A 160 -18.54 1.38 3.06
C PRO A 160 -19.02 1.75 4.46
N ASN A 161 -18.17 1.54 5.46
CA ASN A 161 -18.50 1.81 6.86
C ASN A 161 -18.25 3.28 7.18
N LEU A 162 -19.24 3.96 7.79
CA LEU A 162 -19.08 5.34 8.24
C LEU A 162 -18.36 5.37 9.59
N VAL A 163 -17.12 5.87 9.61
CA VAL A 163 -16.32 6.06 10.83
C VAL A 163 -15.83 7.51 10.87
N ASN A 164 -16.12 8.24 11.96
CA ASN A 164 -15.69 9.64 12.11
C ASN A 164 -16.02 10.54 10.90
N GLY A 165 -17.17 10.32 10.25
CA GLY A 165 -17.63 11.11 9.09
C GLY A 165 -17.05 10.69 7.74
N ASN A 166 -16.21 9.66 7.68
CA ASN A 166 -15.62 9.14 6.44
C ASN A 166 -16.10 7.71 6.18
N TYR A 167 -16.22 7.35 4.90
CA TYR A 167 -16.55 5.99 4.50
C TYR A 167 -15.28 5.22 4.12
N TYR A 168 -15.20 3.97 4.60
CA TYR A 168 -14.06 3.08 4.41
C TYR A 168 -14.53 1.70 3.93
N GLU A 169 -13.83 1.14 2.94
CA GLU A 169 -14.02 -0.25 2.51
C GLU A 169 -12.69 -0.81 1.98
N SER A 170 -12.31 -1.98 2.49
CA SER A 170 -11.03 -2.65 2.22
C SER A 170 -11.16 -3.92 1.38
N ALA A 171 -12.30 -4.60 1.44
CA ALA A 171 -12.52 -5.87 0.78
C ALA A 171 -13.20 -5.66 -0.59
N ILE A 172 -12.64 -4.76 -1.41
CA ILE A 172 -13.18 -4.41 -2.73
C ILE A 172 -12.47 -5.10 -3.91
N TRP A 173 -11.43 -5.88 -3.67
CA TRP A 173 -10.57 -6.33 -4.76
C TRP A 173 -11.04 -7.68 -5.30
N SER A 174 -11.14 -7.82 -6.61
CA SER A 174 -10.96 -9.13 -7.24
C SER A 174 -9.52 -9.28 -7.70
N PHE A 175 -9.04 -10.52 -7.70
CA PHE A 175 -7.67 -10.85 -8.08
C PHE A 175 -7.67 -11.98 -9.10
N ASP A 176 -7.08 -11.74 -10.26
CA ASP A 176 -6.84 -12.76 -11.28
C ASP A 176 -5.43 -13.32 -11.10
N ALA A 177 -5.33 -14.55 -10.58
CA ALA A 177 -4.05 -15.21 -10.32
C ALA A 177 -3.28 -15.58 -11.60
N SER A 178 -3.91 -15.55 -12.78
CA SER A 178 -3.24 -15.87 -14.05
C SER A 178 -2.50 -14.65 -14.62
N THR A 179 -3.06 -13.46 -14.48
CA THR A 179 -2.51 -12.19 -14.95
C THR A 179 -1.87 -11.37 -13.84
N MET A 180 -2.10 -11.76 -12.58
CA MET A 180 -1.79 -11.02 -11.37
C MET A 180 -2.49 -9.65 -11.29
N GLU A 181 -3.57 -9.43 -12.05
CA GLU A 181 -4.32 -8.17 -12.07
C GLU A 181 -5.21 -8.03 -10.82
N LEU A 182 -5.18 -6.83 -10.23
CA LEU A 182 -6.06 -6.40 -9.14
C LEU A 182 -7.13 -5.46 -9.70
N THR A 183 -8.40 -5.84 -9.59
CA THR A 183 -9.53 -5.04 -10.07
C THR A 183 -10.39 -4.58 -8.90
N PRO A 184 -10.67 -3.28 -8.76
CA PRO A 184 -11.50 -2.76 -7.67
C PRO A 184 -13.00 -2.94 -7.97
N GLN A 185 -13.78 -3.14 -6.92
CA GLN A 185 -15.25 -3.20 -6.94
C GLN A 185 -15.80 -2.28 -5.85
N TRP A 186 -16.01 -1.01 -6.17
CA TRP A 186 -16.55 -0.06 -5.20
C TRP A 186 -18.06 -0.21 -5.05
N TYR A 187 -18.52 -0.08 -3.81
CA TYR A 187 -19.94 0.08 -3.47
C TYR A 187 -20.12 1.48 -2.93
N ASN A 188 -21.11 2.21 -3.46
CA ASN A 188 -21.48 3.49 -2.88
C ASN A 188 -22.23 3.28 -1.54
N PRO A 189 -22.28 4.31 -0.66
CA PRO A 189 -23.04 4.23 0.58
C PRO A 189 -24.55 3.95 0.40
N ASP A 190 -25.11 4.28 -0.78
CA ASP A 190 -26.50 3.97 -1.14
C ASP A 190 -26.69 2.53 -1.66
N GLY A 191 -25.61 1.74 -1.74
CA GLY A 191 -25.60 0.37 -2.22
C GLY A 191 -25.48 0.19 -3.72
N SER A 192 -25.42 1.27 -4.50
CA SER A 192 -25.14 1.18 -5.93
C SER A 192 -23.71 0.69 -6.20
N LYS A 193 -23.52 -0.01 -7.33
CA LYS A 193 -22.24 -0.58 -7.78
C LYS A 193 -21.80 0.08 -9.09
N PRO A 194 -21.19 1.27 -9.03
CA PRO A 194 -20.75 1.96 -10.23
C PRO A 194 -19.59 1.21 -10.89
N SER A 195 -19.40 1.43 -12.19
CA SER A 195 -18.12 1.12 -12.82
C SER A 195 -17.01 1.89 -12.07
N THR A 196 -15.91 1.21 -11.74
CA THR A 196 -14.83 1.79 -10.95
C THR A 196 -13.55 1.75 -11.76
N THR A 197 -13.03 2.92 -12.11
CA THR A 197 -11.76 3.07 -12.82
C THR A 197 -10.69 3.53 -11.84
N ILE A 198 -9.50 2.94 -11.88
CA ILE A 198 -8.34 3.48 -11.17
C ILE A 198 -7.77 4.62 -12.02
N ALA A 199 -7.73 5.81 -11.46
CA ALA A 199 -7.18 7.00 -12.09
C ALA A 199 -5.86 7.39 -11.43
N TYR A 200 -4.95 7.92 -12.25
CA TYR A 200 -3.68 8.47 -11.81
C TYR A 200 -3.50 9.89 -12.34
N ASP A 201 -3.41 10.90 -11.45
CA ASP A 201 -2.95 12.25 -11.81
C ASP A 201 -1.45 12.35 -11.55
N ILE A 202 -0.66 12.38 -12.62
CA ILE A 202 0.80 12.44 -12.56
C ILE A 202 1.32 13.75 -11.93
N ARG A 203 0.58 14.85 -12.05
CA ARG A 203 1.01 16.16 -11.53
C ARG A 203 0.84 16.24 -10.02
N ALA A 204 -0.23 15.63 -9.52
CA ALA A 204 -0.47 15.47 -8.08
C ALA A 204 0.27 14.25 -7.48
N ASN A 205 0.76 13.35 -8.34
CA ASN A 205 1.21 12.01 -7.98
C ASN A 205 0.19 11.29 -7.10
N GLU A 206 -1.05 11.24 -7.56
CA GLU A 206 -2.20 10.76 -6.77
C GLU A 206 -2.91 9.62 -7.50
N LEU A 207 -3.16 8.53 -6.76
CA LEU A 207 -4.03 7.43 -7.21
C LEU A 207 -5.39 7.59 -6.53
N PHE A 208 -6.47 7.36 -7.27
CA PHE A 208 -7.85 7.43 -6.78
C PHE A 208 -8.78 6.63 -7.68
N PHE A 209 -10.00 6.35 -7.23
CA PHE A 209 -11.07 5.79 -8.03
C PHE A 209 -11.97 6.88 -8.57
N VAL A 210 -12.49 6.66 -9.78
CA VAL A 210 -13.53 7.48 -10.41
C VAL A 210 -14.59 6.59 -11.04
N GLY A 211 -15.80 7.14 -11.20
CA GLY A 211 -16.88 6.49 -11.96
C GLY A 211 -16.68 6.60 -13.47
N ASP A 212 -16.19 7.75 -13.94
CA ASP A 212 -15.85 8.04 -15.33
C ASP A 212 -14.67 9.00 -15.37
N ILE A 213 -13.57 8.58 -16.00
CA ILE A 213 -12.35 9.40 -16.09
C ILE A 213 -12.51 10.61 -17.03
N SER A 214 -13.39 10.51 -18.02
CA SER A 214 -13.70 11.62 -18.93
C SER A 214 -14.39 12.73 -18.16
N GLN A 215 -15.43 12.39 -17.38
CA GLN A 215 -16.13 13.35 -16.50
C GLN A 215 -15.21 13.94 -15.44
N TRP A 216 -14.30 13.14 -14.89
CA TRP A 216 -13.28 13.66 -13.98
C TRP A 216 -12.41 14.73 -14.66
N ASN A 217 -12.02 14.54 -15.91
CA ASN A 217 -11.14 15.45 -16.65
C ASN A 217 -11.84 16.70 -17.24
N GLU A 218 -13.17 16.70 -17.41
CA GLU A 218 -13.96 17.82 -17.98
C GLU A 218 -13.59 19.22 -17.41
N PRO A 219 -13.42 19.41 -16.08
CA PRO A 219 -13.04 20.72 -15.52
C PRO A 219 -11.57 21.14 -15.77
N GLY A 220 -10.84 20.44 -16.65
CA GLY A 220 -9.42 20.66 -16.89
C GLY A 220 -8.49 19.89 -15.94
N PHE A 221 -8.96 18.77 -15.39
CA PHE A 221 -8.09 17.82 -14.69
C PHE A 221 -7.39 16.89 -15.68
N PHE A 222 -6.30 16.26 -15.24
CA PHE A 222 -5.46 15.43 -16.10
C PHE A 222 -5.10 14.15 -15.38
N ALA A 223 -6.06 13.22 -15.38
CA ALA A 223 -5.85 11.86 -14.91
C ALA A 223 -5.87 10.86 -16.07
N SER A 224 -5.07 9.80 -15.95
CA SER A 224 -5.06 8.67 -16.88
C SER A 224 -5.60 7.41 -16.20
N ALA A 225 -6.30 6.57 -16.96
CA ALA A 225 -6.78 5.29 -16.46
C ALA A 225 -5.59 4.34 -16.34
N VAL A 226 -5.52 3.63 -15.22
CA VAL A 226 -4.43 2.71 -14.90
C VAL A 226 -4.97 1.39 -14.36
N ARG A 227 -4.12 0.36 -14.43
CA ARG A 227 -4.39 -0.98 -13.91
C ARG A 227 -3.31 -1.39 -12.93
N PHE A 228 -3.71 -2.18 -11.93
CA PHE A 228 -2.81 -2.65 -10.89
C PHE A 228 -2.47 -4.13 -11.11
N TYR A 229 -1.18 -4.44 -10.99
CA TYR A 229 -0.66 -5.79 -11.12
C TYR A 229 0.23 -6.12 -9.94
N LEU A 230 0.08 -7.31 -9.37
CA LEU A 230 1.01 -7.83 -8.37
C LEU A 230 2.24 -8.43 -9.09
N VAL A 231 3.44 -8.03 -8.66
CA VAL A 231 4.72 -8.53 -9.20
C VAL A 231 5.74 -8.84 -8.12
#